data_AF-A0A378LQA4-F1
#
_entry.id   AF-A0A378LQA4-F1
#
_cell.length_a   1.000
_cell.length_b   1.000
_cell.length_c   1.000
_cell.angle_alpha   90.00
_cell.angle_beta   90.00
_cell.angle_gamma   90.00
#
_symmetry.space_group_name_H-M   'P 1'
#
loop_
_entity.id
_entity.type
_entity.pdbx_description
1 polymer ?
#
loop_
_entity_poly.entity_id
_entity_poly.type
_entity_poly.pdbx_seq_one_letter_code
_entity_poly.pdbx_strand_id
1 'polypeptide(L)'
;MNKYITLKIQQHSLLQIGLVCLFWLASELIVHLLKLPFSGGIFGLGMVLLLLATKRLTLNLIKQGAELILADMLLFLIPAVLSILKHHEFIGILGIKILFVILLSTLCVMLVTATVVDFYYNWRAQRAKSHYI
;
A
#
# COMPACT_ATOMS: atom_id res chain seq x y z
N MET A 1 3.43 28.59 -14.87
CA MET A 1 3.99 29.06 -13.58
C MET A 1 4.09 27.98 -12.49
N ASN A 2 3.95 26.67 -12.80
CA ASN A 2 3.89 25.59 -11.79
C ASN A 2 5.16 24.72 -11.68
N LYS A 3 6.15 24.91 -12.55
CA LYS A 3 7.39 24.08 -12.61
C LYS A 3 8.40 24.44 -11.52
N TYR A 4 8.47 25.71 -11.09
CA TYR A 4 9.46 26.18 -10.11
C TYR A 4 9.24 25.58 -8.71
N ILE A 5 7.97 25.36 -8.32
CA ILE A 5 7.62 24.74 -7.02
C ILE A 5 8.01 23.26 -7.02
N THR A 6 7.80 22.56 -8.13
CA THR A 6 8.17 21.15 -8.30
C THR A 6 9.68 20.91 -8.22
N LEU A 7 10.49 21.85 -8.73
CA LEU A 7 11.97 21.74 -8.67
C LEU A 7 12.53 21.98 -7.26
N LYS A 8 11.93 22.87 -6.48
CA LYS A 8 12.41 23.17 -5.11
C LYS A 8 12.11 22.03 -4.12
N ILE A 9 11.00 21.31 -4.34
CA ILE A 9 10.62 20.14 -3.53
C ILE A 9 11.51 18.92 -3.83
N GLN A 10 12.09 18.85 -5.03
CA GLN A 10 13.04 17.78 -5.40
C GLN A 10 14.41 17.91 -4.71
N GLN A 11 14.77 19.09 -4.20
CA GLN A 11 16.09 19.30 -3.57
C GLN A 11 16.15 18.90 -2.09
N HIS A 12 15.01 18.71 -1.43
CA HIS A 12 14.97 18.36 -0.01
C HIS A 12 14.00 17.20 0.25
N SER A 13 14.55 15.99 0.37
CA SER A 13 13.80 14.79 0.74
C SER A 13 12.96 14.97 2.01
N LEU A 14 13.40 15.85 2.93
CA LEU A 14 12.67 16.23 4.15
C LEU A 14 11.32 16.91 3.86
N LEU A 15 11.21 17.73 2.81
CA LEU A 15 9.93 18.35 2.44
C LEU A 15 8.95 17.32 1.88
N GLN A 16 9.44 16.32 1.14
CA GLN A 16 8.60 15.23 0.64
C GLN A 16 8.07 14.36 1.79
N ILE A 17 8.92 14.07 2.77
CA ILE A 17 8.53 13.38 4.02
C ILE A 17 7.48 14.20 4.77
N GLY A 18 7.70 15.51 4.92
CA GLY A 18 6.72 16.41 5.55
C GLY A 18 5.36 16.41 4.83
N LEU A 19 5.36 16.33 3.49
CA LEU A 19 4.14 16.22 2.71
C LEU A 19 3.39 14.91 2.98
N VAL A 20 4.11 13.77 3.00
CA VAL A 20 3.53 12.46 3.32
C VAL A 20 2.95 12.44 4.74
N CYS A 21 3.67 12.99 5.72
CA CYS A 21 3.18 13.15 7.09
C CYS A 21 1.93 14.03 7.17
N LEU A 22 1.87 15.12 6.40
CA LEU A 22 0.71 16.01 6.37
C LEU A 22 -0.52 15.31 5.79
N PHE A 23 -0.34 14.53 4.70
CA PHE A 23 -1.42 13.72 4.15
C PHE A 23 -1.91 12.66 5.14
N TRP A 24 -0.99 12.00 5.84
CA TRP A 24 -1.36 11.04 6.88
C TRP A 24 -2.14 11.71 8.02
N LEU A 25 -1.66 12.85 8.54
CA LEU A 25 -2.32 13.59 9.61
C LEU A 25 -3.72 14.09 9.20
N ALA A 26 -3.85 14.61 7.97
CA ALA A 26 -5.14 15.03 7.42
C ALA A 26 -6.10 13.83 7.32
N SER A 27 -5.61 12.68 6.86
CA SER A 27 -6.41 11.46 6.72
C SER A 27 -6.85 10.91 8.08
N GLU A 28 -5.95 10.91 9.07
CA GLU A 28 -6.25 10.51 10.44
C GLU A 28 -7.32 11.42 11.06
N LEU A 29 -7.18 12.74 10.88
CA LEU A 29 -8.16 13.71 11.38
C LEU A 29 -9.53 13.51 10.74
N ILE A 30 -9.58 13.27 9.42
CA ILE A 30 -10.83 13.00 8.70
C ILE A 30 -11.45 11.69 9.18
N VAL A 31 -10.68 10.61 9.26
CA VAL A 31 -11.16 9.30 9.75
C VAL A 31 -11.70 9.39 11.17
N HIS A 32 -11.01 10.14 12.04
CA HIS A 32 -11.44 10.35 13.41
C HIS A 32 -12.73 11.18 13.49
N LEU A 33 -12.86 12.22 12.67
CA LEU A 33 -14.06 13.06 12.60
C LEU A 33 -15.26 12.30 12.03
N LEU A 34 -15.05 11.45 11.02
CA LEU A 34 -16.07 10.59 10.42
C LEU A 34 -16.32 9.28 11.19
N LYS A 35 -15.56 9.01 12.27
CA LYS A 35 -15.59 7.76 13.05
C LYS A 35 -15.53 6.50 12.18
N LEU A 36 -14.68 6.52 11.16
CA LEU A 36 -14.52 5.39 10.25
C LEU A 36 -13.77 4.24 10.94
N PRO A 37 -14.15 2.96 10.72
CA PRO A 37 -13.53 1.80 11.36
C PRO A 37 -12.16 1.42 10.77
N PHE A 38 -11.62 2.22 9.84
CA PHE A 38 -10.38 1.94 9.12
C PHE A 38 -9.25 2.83 9.61
N SER A 39 -8.00 2.35 9.54
CA SER A 39 -6.83 3.18 9.85
C SER A 39 -6.71 4.37 8.88
N GLY A 40 -6.29 5.53 9.39
CA GLY A 40 -6.03 6.72 8.57
C GLY A 40 -5.03 6.48 7.43
N GLY A 41 -4.17 5.47 7.54
CA GLY A 41 -3.27 5.06 6.45
C GLY A 41 -3.99 4.56 5.19
N ILE A 42 -5.08 3.80 5.35
CA ILE A 42 -5.87 3.27 4.21
C ILE A 42 -6.57 4.43 3.50
N PHE A 43 -7.17 5.34 4.29
CA PHE A 43 -7.82 6.52 3.74
C PHE A 43 -6.80 7.45 3.06
N GLY A 44 -5.63 7.64 3.66
CA GLY A 44 -4.53 8.43 3.10
C GLY A 44 -4.00 7.86 1.79
N LEU A 45 -3.90 6.53 1.67
CA LEU A 45 -3.59 5.88 0.39
C LEU A 45 -4.63 6.24 -0.67
N GLY A 46 -5.92 6.14 -0.34
CA GLY A 46 -7.01 6.51 -1.25
C GLY A 46 -6.97 7.98 -1.65
N MET A 47 -6.70 8.88 -0.71
CA MET A 47 -6.59 10.31 -0.95
C MET A 47 -5.42 10.64 -1.89
N VAL A 48 -4.23 10.11 -1.61
CA VAL A 48 -3.04 10.30 -2.47
C VAL A 48 -3.29 9.71 -3.86
N LEU A 49 -3.92 8.54 -3.96
CA LEU A 49 -4.28 7.91 -5.22
C LEU A 49 -5.25 8.77 -6.05
N LEU A 50 -6.27 9.36 -5.41
CA LEU A 50 -7.20 10.29 -6.07
C LEU A 50 -6.49 11.55 -6.59
N LEU A 51 -5.54 12.10 -5.81
CA LEU A 51 -4.74 13.25 -6.24
C LEU A 51 -3.84 12.91 -7.43
N LEU A 52 -3.29 11.69 -7.44
CA LEU A 52 -2.47 11.16 -8.54
C LEU A 52 -3.31 10.93 -9.79
N ALA A 53 -4.51 10.35 -9.65
CA ALA A 53 -5.47 10.14 -10.73
C ALA A 53 -5.93 11.48 -11.35
N THR A 54 -6.11 12.52 -10.52
CA THR A 54 -6.49 13.87 -10.97
C THR A 54 -5.29 14.64 -11.57
N LYS A 55 -4.09 14.04 -11.64
CA LYS A 55 -2.82 14.66 -12.10
C LYS A 55 -2.45 15.96 -11.37
N ARG A 56 -3.05 16.24 -10.20
CA ARG A 56 -2.69 17.40 -9.37
C ARG A 56 -1.35 17.19 -8.66
N LEU A 57 -0.97 15.92 -8.47
CA LEU A 57 0.24 15.51 -7.79
C LEU A 57 1.09 14.68 -8.73
N THR A 58 2.34 15.09 -8.93
CA THR A 58 3.32 14.33 -9.72
C THR A 58 3.98 13.28 -8.83
N LEU A 59 4.03 12.04 -9.30
CA LEU A 59 4.64 10.90 -8.60
C LEU A 59 6.07 11.18 -8.12
N ASN A 60 6.83 11.95 -8.91
CA ASN A 60 8.20 12.36 -8.59
C ASN A 60 8.34 13.22 -7.31
N LEU A 61 7.26 13.84 -6.82
CA LEU A 61 7.25 14.67 -5.61
C LEU A 61 7.18 13.86 -4.32
N ILE A 62 6.68 12.62 -4.37
CA ILE A 62 6.53 11.76 -3.19
C ILE A 62 7.51 10.61 -3.23
N LYS A 63 7.94 10.18 -4.43
CA LYS A 63 8.75 8.99 -4.63
C LYS A 63 10.01 8.96 -3.76
N GLN A 64 10.83 10.02 -3.77
CA GLN A 64 12.09 10.03 -3.02
C GLN A 64 11.86 10.07 -1.50
N GLY A 65 10.89 10.86 -1.03
CA GLY A 65 10.51 10.89 0.39
C GLY A 65 9.97 9.55 0.89
N ALA A 66 9.14 8.89 0.08
CA ALA A 66 8.60 7.57 0.39
C ALA A 66 9.68 6.49 0.39
N GLU A 67 10.61 6.50 -0.57
CA GLU A 67 11.76 5.58 -0.60
C GLU A 67 12.64 5.73 0.64
N LEU A 68 12.85 6.97 1.12
CA LEU A 68 13.61 7.24 2.34
C LEU A 68 12.89 6.70 3.58
N ILE A 69 11.59 6.98 3.75
CA ILE A 69 10.78 6.42 4.85
C ILE A 69 10.77 4.89 4.80
N LEU A 70 10.70 4.31 3.60
CA LEU A 70 10.70 2.85 3.42
C LEU A 70 12.05 2.23 3.81
N ALA A 71 13.16 2.93 3.52
CA ALA A 71 14.48 2.52 3.98
C ALA A 71 14.58 2.58 5.53
N ASP A 72 14.02 3.61 6.16
CA ASP A 72 13.96 3.72 7.62
C ASP A 72 13.02 2.68 8.24
N MET A 73 11.89 2.34 7.59
CA MET A 73 11.00 1.26 8.01
C MET A 73 11.73 -0.09 8.10
N LEU A 74 12.69 -0.35 7.20
CA LEU A 74 13.53 -1.55 7.27
C LEU A 74 14.43 -1.52 8.52
N LEU A 75 14.96 -0.35 8.89
CA LEU A 75 15.76 -0.18 10.10
C LEU A 75 14.90 -0.39 11.36
N PHE A 76 13.64 0.08 11.37
CA PHE A 76 12.67 -0.18 12.44
C PHE A 76 12.16 -1.63 12.48
N LEU A 77 12.27 -2.38 11.36
CA LEU A 77 11.93 -3.79 11.32
C LEU A 77 12.89 -4.64 12.18
N ILE A 78 14.17 -4.27 12.22
CA ILE A 78 15.19 -4.97 13.00
C ILE A 78 14.79 -5.10 14.49
N PRO A 79 14.51 -4.01 15.23
CA PRO A 79 14.08 -4.11 16.63
C PRO A 79 12.69 -4.75 16.78
N ALA A 80 11.77 -4.55 15.83
CA ALA A 80 10.46 -5.19 15.87
C ALA A 80 10.58 -6.73 15.81
N VAL A 81 11.38 -7.26 14.89
CA VAL A 81 11.63 -8.71 14.75
C VAL A 81 12.36 -9.26 15.97
N LEU A 82 13.36 -8.55 16.49
CA LEU A 82 14.06 -8.96 17.72
C LEU A 82 13.13 -9.01 18.94
N SER A 83 12.16 -8.11 19.02
CA SER A 83 11.14 -8.10 20.09
C SER A 83 10.23 -9.33 20.01
N ILE A 84 9.83 -9.71 18.80
CA ILE A 84 9.01 -10.89 18.54
C ILE A 84 9.80 -12.16 18.87
N LEU A 85 11.08 -12.23 18.49
CA LEU A 85 11.91 -13.42 18.68
C LEU A 85 12.15 -13.78 20.16
N LYS A 86 12.10 -12.79 21.07
CA LYS A 86 12.19 -13.00 22.52
C LYS A 86 10.97 -13.72 23.10
N HIS A 87 9.84 -13.71 22.39
CA HIS A 87 8.63 -14.43 22.80
C HIS A 87 8.67 -15.85 22.21
N HIS A 88 9.29 -16.78 22.94
CA HIS A 88 9.46 -18.17 22.51
C HIS A 88 8.16 -18.89 22.14
N GLU A 89 7.00 -18.44 22.64
CA GLU A 89 5.69 -18.98 22.27
C GLU A 89 5.38 -18.84 20.78
N PHE A 90 5.83 -17.75 20.12
CA PHE A 90 5.62 -17.54 18.68
C PHE A 90 6.55 -18.38 17.80
N ILE A 91 7.65 -18.91 18.34
CA ILE A 91 8.62 -19.73 17.60
C ILE A 91 8.30 -21.23 17.73
N GLY A 92 7.51 -21.62 18.73
CA GLY A 92 7.07 -22.99 18.94
C GLY A 92 5.92 -23.44 18.02
N ILE A 93 5.02 -24.26 18.57
CA ILE A 93 3.89 -24.86 17.84
C ILE A 93 2.87 -23.83 17.34
N LEU A 94 2.72 -22.69 18.02
CA LEU A 94 1.88 -21.60 17.56
C LEU A 94 2.43 -20.98 16.27
N GLY A 95 3.76 -20.79 16.20
CA GLY A 95 4.44 -20.27 15.01
C GLY A 95 4.22 -21.12 13.78
N ILE A 96 4.41 -22.44 13.89
CA ILE A 96 4.22 -23.35 12.75
C ILE A 96 2.75 -23.37 12.29
N LYS A 97 1.80 -23.29 13.22
CA LYS A 97 0.37 -23.21 12.91
C LYS A 97 0.03 -21.93 12.17
N ILE A 98 0.56 -20.78 12.61
CA ILE A 98 0.37 -19.49 11.96
C ILE A 98 1.00 -19.50 10.56
N LEU A 99 2.24 -19.98 10.42
CA LEU A 99 2.93 -20.07 9.15
C LEU A 99 2.15 -20.94 8.14
N PHE A 100 1.63 -22.08 8.58
CA PHE A 100 0.81 -22.94 7.74
C PHE A 100 -0.48 -22.23 7.27
N VAL A 101 -1.17 -21.52 8.17
CA VAL A 101 -2.38 -20.75 7.83
C VAL A 101 -2.06 -19.62 6.84
N ILE A 102 -0.94 -18.91 7.03
CA ILE A 102 -0.52 -17.83 6.12
C ILE A 102 -0.21 -18.38 4.73
N LEU A 103 0.57 -19.46 4.63
CA LEU A 103 0.89 -20.07 3.34
C LEU A 103 -0.37 -20.58 2.64
N LEU A 104 -1.21 -21.33 3.35
CA LEU A 104 -2.42 -21.91 2.77
C LEU A 104 -3.42 -20.83 2.34
N SER A 105 -3.61 -19.78 3.15
CA SER A 105 -4.49 -18.65 2.80
C SER A 105 -3.95 -17.86 1.61
N THR A 106 -2.64 -17.62 1.55
CA THR A 106 -1.99 -16.92 0.42
C THR A 106 -2.15 -17.71 -0.87
N LEU A 107 -1.89 -19.02 -0.84
CA LEU A 107 -2.09 -19.90 -1.99
C LEU A 107 -3.55 -19.94 -2.41
N CYS A 108 -4.48 -20.03 -1.46
CA CYS A 108 -5.91 -20.00 -1.74
C CYS A 108 -6.33 -18.69 -2.42
N VAL A 109 -5.89 -17.54 -1.90
CA VAL A 109 -6.17 -16.22 -2.50
C VAL A 109 -5.60 -16.12 -3.92
N MET A 110 -4.37 -16.59 -4.14
CA MET A 110 -3.77 -16.61 -5.48
C MET A 110 -4.54 -17.51 -6.46
N LEU A 111 -4.94 -18.71 -6.04
CA LEU A 111 -5.71 -19.65 -6.87
C LEU A 111 -7.10 -19.11 -7.22
N VAL A 112 -7.80 -18.53 -6.25
CA VAL A 112 -9.10 -17.90 -6.47
C VAL A 112 -8.96 -16.74 -7.44
N THR A 113 -7.96 -15.87 -7.23
CA THR A 113 -7.72 -14.72 -8.12
C THR A 113 -7.40 -15.18 -9.54
N ALA A 114 -6.54 -16.18 -9.72
CA ALA A 114 -6.20 -16.75 -11.02
C ALA A 114 -7.45 -17.32 -11.72
N THR A 115 -8.24 -18.14 -11.01
CA THR A 115 -9.45 -18.76 -11.57
C THR A 115 -10.50 -17.72 -11.96
N VAL A 116 -10.71 -16.69 -11.14
CA VAL A 116 -11.66 -15.60 -11.42
C VAL A 116 -11.23 -14.81 -12.65
N VAL A 117 -9.93 -14.50 -12.77
CA VAL A 117 -9.38 -13.79 -13.94
C VAL A 117 -9.49 -14.64 -15.19
N ASP A 118 -9.14 -15.93 -15.13
CA ASP A 118 -9.26 -16.86 -16.27
C ASP A 118 -10.71 -17.04 -16.71
N PHE A 119 -11.64 -17.17 -15.77
CA PHE A 119 -13.07 -17.24 -16.06
C PHE A 119 -13.54 -15.97 -16.78
N TYR A 120 -13.17 -14.79 -16.27
CA TYR A 120 -13.54 -13.52 -16.87
C TYR A 120 -12.96 -13.34 -18.27
N TYR A 121 -11.70 -13.74 -18.46
CA TYR A 121 -11.02 -13.66 -19.74
C TYR A 121 -11.66 -14.58 -20.78
N ASN A 122 -11.97 -15.83 -20.41
CA ASN A 122 -12.64 -16.78 -21.29
C ASN A 122 -14.06 -16.33 -21.63
N TRP A 123 -14.79 -15.75 -20.67
CA TRP A 123 -16.12 -15.18 -20.91
C TRP A 123 -16.10 -13.97 -21.86
N ARG A 124 -15.07 -13.11 -21.75
CA ARG A 124 -14.82 -12.01 -22.71
C ARG A 124 -14.46 -12.53 -24.09
N ALA A 125 -13.61 -13.56 -24.19
CA ALA A 125 -13.17 -14.14 -25.46
C ALA A 125 -14.34 -14.77 -26.26
N GLN A 126 -15.30 -15.39 -25.57
CA GLN A 126 -16.51 -15.93 -26.20
C GLN A 126 -17.41 -14.81 -26.77
N ARG A 127 -17.49 -13.65 -26.09
CA ARG A 127 -18.29 -12.50 -26.56
C ARG A 127 -17.65 -11.76 -27.74
N ALA A 128 -16.32 -11.77 -27.86
CA ALA A 128 -15.62 -11.16 -29.00
C ALA A 128 -15.83 -11.94 -30.32
N LYS A 129 -16.13 -13.24 -30.24
CA LYS A 129 -16.37 -14.10 -31.43
C LYS A 129 -17.74 -13.89 -32.08
N SER A 130 -18.68 -13.24 -31.40
CA SER A 130 -20.05 -13.01 -31.89
C SER A 130 -20.21 -11.76 -32.77
N HIS A 131 -19.17 -10.92 -32.91
CA HIS A 131 -19.20 -9.69 -33.71
C HIS A 131 -18.50 -9.84 -35.08
N TYR A 132 -18.21 -11.08 -35.49
CA TYR A 132 -17.59 -11.46 -36.78
C TYR A 132 -18.41 -12.55 -37.52
N ILE A 133 -19.73 -12.56 -37.33
CA ILE A 133 -20.69 -13.31 -38.18
C ILE A 133 -21.79 -12.36 -38.60
#